data_AF-A0A946VTF0-F1
#
_entry.id   AF-A0A946VTF0-F1
#
_cell.length_a   1.000
_cell.length_b   1.000
_cell.length_c   1.000
_cell.angle_alpha   90.00
_cell.angle_beta   90.00
_cell.angle_gamma   90.00
#
_symmetry.space_group_name_H-M   'P 1'
#
loop_
_entity.id
_entity.type
_entity.pdbx_description
1 polymer ?
#
loop_
_entity_poly.entity_id
_entity_poly.type
_entity_poly.pdbx_seq_one_letter_code
_entity_poly.pdbx_strand_id
1 'polypeptide(L)'
;ENLSEYVTPTDLIFPNVCIISHPTSISIIAMFPGATPGESNWQHWLLVPNEPQSEEEKTHFDKSVALLDGVTYVKEDFWISEQIQKGLNAGALDELTLGTNEYMIKVYCDSLDSELAHLG
;
A
#
# COMPACT_ATOMS: atom_id res chain seq x y z
N GLU A 1 16.45 -22.16 -6.49
CA GLU A 1 16.03 -20.99 -7.29
C GLU A 1 15.54 -19.91 -6.36
N ASN A 2 15.76 -18.64 -6.69
CA ASN A 2 15.30 -17.54 -5.85
C ASN A 2 13.82 -17.26 -6.18
N LEU A 3 12.95 -17.34 -5.18
CA LEU A 3 11.50 -17.16 -5.34
C LEU A 3 11.15 -15.78 -5.96
N SER A 4 12.00 -14.78 -5.73
CA SER A 4 11.85 -13.43 -6.29
C SER A 4 11.96 -13.36 -7.82
N GLU A 5 12.40 -14.43 -8.49
CA GLU A 5 12.44 -14.51 -9.95
C GLU A 5 11.05 -14.77 -10.58
N TYR A 6 10.11 -15.29 -9.78
CA TYR A 6 8.81 -15.74 -10.29
C TYR A 6 7.62 -15.01 -9.66
N VAL A 7 7.80 -14.49 -8.45
CA VAL A 7 6.75 -13.79 -7.71
C VAL A 7 7.33 -12.58 -6.99
N THR A 8 6.47 -11.61 -6.71
CA THR A 8 6.78 -10.48 -5.82
C THR A 8 6.00 -10.68 -4.52
N PRO A 9 6.62 -11.27 -3.48
CA PRO A 9 5.96 -11.42 -2.19
C PRO A 9 5.51 -10.06 -1.66
N THR A 10 4.25 -10.01 -1.21
CA THR A 10 3.64 -8.82 -0.61
C THR A 10 3.06 -9.19 0.73
N ASP A 11 3.55 -8.56 1.79
CA ASP A 11 3.13 -8.77 3.16
C ASP A 11 2.33 -7.56 3.64
N LEU A 12 1.14 -7.82 4.21
CA LEU A 12 0.32 -6.82 4.88
C LEU A 12 0.49 -7.00 6.39
N ILE A 13 1.09 -6.02 7.04
CA ILE A 13 1.29 -5.99 8.48
C ILE A 13 0.27 -5.02 9.07
N PHE A 14 -0.72 -5.59 9.75
CA PHE A 14 -1.74 -4.83 10.46
C PHE A 14 -1.08 -3.93 11.52
N PRO A 15 -1.52 -2.66 11.66
CA PRO A 15 -2.71 -2.08 11.02
C PRO A 15 -2.46 -1.41 9.68
N ASN A 16 -1.22 -1.15 9.26
CA ASN A 16 -1.04 -0.09 8.27
C ASN A 16 0.25 -0.14 7.44
N VAL A 17 0.94 -1.28 7.43
CA VAL A 17 2.20 -1.43 6.68
C VAL A 17 2.03 -2.47 5.58
N CYS A 18 2.50 -2.15 4.37
CA CYS A 18 2.62 -3.07 3.25
C CYS A 18 4.10 -3.17 2.86
N ILE A 19 4.62 -4.39 2.75
CA ILE A 19 6.00 -4.66 2.33
C ILE A 19 5.95 -5.42 1.02
N ILE A 20 6.63 -4.90 0.00
CA ILE A 20 6.71 -5.51 -1.33
C ILE A 20 8.18 -5.85 -1.60
N SER A 21 8.47 -7.15 -1.73
CA SER A 21 9.83 -7.65 -1.95
C SER A 21 10.11 -7.79 -3.44
N HIS A 22 10.65 -6.74 -4.06
CA HIS A 22 11.12 -6.77 -5.45
C HIS A 22 12.40 -7.61 -5.57
N PRO A 23 12.83 -7.98 -6.79
CA PRO A 23 14.04 -8.79 -6.97
C PRO A 23 15.34 -8.17 -6.42
N THR A 24 15.43 -6.83 -6.39
CA THR A 24 16.67 -6.10 -6.02
C THR A 24 16.46 -5.07 -4.91
N SER A 25 15.24 -4.90 -4.43
CA SER A 25 14.86 -3.86 -3.45
C SER A 25 13.60 -4.25 -2.70
N ILE A 26 13.30 -3.53 -1.63
CA ILE A 26 12.07 -3.71 -0.86
C ILE A 26 11.35 -2.38 -0.78
N SER A 27 10.09 -2.32 -1.20
CA SER A 27 9.21 -1.19 -0.90
C SER A 27 8.57 -1.42 0.46
N ILE A 28 8.69 -0.43 1.35
CA ILE A 28 7.89 -0.35 2.58
C ILE A 28 6.94 0.81 2.41
N ILE A 29 5.66 0.53 2.52
CA ILE A 29 4.58 1.51 2.45
C ILE A 29 3.90 1.55 3.81
N ALA A 30 3.75 2.73 4.39
CA ALA A 30 3.02 2.94 5.62
C ALA A 30 1.95 4.02 5.44
N MET A 31 0.76 3.77 5.98
CA MET A 31 -0.39 4.68 5.90
C MET A 31 -0.83 5.08 7.30
N PHE A 32 -0.99 6.37 7.57
CA PHE A 32 -1.40 6.86 8.88
C PHE A 32 -2.66 7.69 8.75
N PRO A 33 -3.53 7.74 9.78
CA PRO A 33 -4.67 8.65 9.78
C PRO A 33 -4.23 10.10 9.48
N GLY A 34 -5.02 10.79 8.67
CA GLY A 34 -4.85 12.21 8.38
C GLY A 34 -5.33 13.11 9.51
N ALA A 35 -5.46 14.42 9.22
CA ALA A 35 -5.94 15.38 10.22
C ALA A 35 -7.45 15.22 10.49
N THR A 36 -8.20 14.74 9.51
CA THR A 36 -9.65 14.50 9.61
C THR A 36 -10.05 13.13 9.07
N PRO A 37 -11.23 12.58 9.45
CA PRO A 37 -11.73 11.34 8.88
C PRO A 37 -11.85 11.40 7.36
N GLY A 38 -11.38 10.35 6.67
CA GLY A 38 -11.33 10.29 5.20
C GLY A 38 -10.01 10.82 4.60
N GLU A 39 -9.09 11.31 5.42
CA GLU A 39 -7.72 11.64 5.02
C GLU A 39 -6.71 10.59 5.51
N SER A 40 -5.65 10.39 4.75
CA SER A 40 -4.55 9.48 5.08
C SER A 40 -3.21 10.11 4.70
N ASN A 41 -2.22 9.97 5.57
CA ASN A 41 -0.83 10.29 5.29
C ASN A 41 -0.11 9.03 4.80
N TRP A 42 0.43 9.09 3.59
CA TRP A 42 1.12 7.96 2.98
C TRP A 42 2.63 8.20 2.94
N GLN A 43 3.41 7.17 3.26
CA GLN A 43 4.86 7.18 3.21
C GLN A 43 5.37 5.94 2.50
N HIS A 44 6.37 6.11 1.64
CA HIS A 44 7.04 5.02 0.95
C HIS A 44 8.55 5.16 1.04
N TRP A 45 9.20 4.03 1.31
CA TRP A 45 10.64 3.89 1.28
C TRP A 45 11.01 2.75 0.36
N LEU A 46 11.93 3.01 -0.57
CA LEU A 46 12.60 1.97 -1.32
C LEU A 46 13.91 1.63 -0.62
N LEU A 47 13.94 0.47 0.04
CA LEU A 47 15.15 -0.05 0.68
C LEU A 47 15.99 -0.82 -0.34
N VAL A 48 17.26 -0.43 -0.41
CA VAL A 48 18.27 -1.07 -1.26
C VAL A 48 19.35 -1.67 -0.36
N PRO A 49 20.00 -2.78 -0.77
CA PRO A 49 20.91 -3.52 0.10
C PRO A 49 22.16 -2.74 0.50
N ASN A 50 22.64 -1.84 -0.37
CA ASN A 50 23.80 -0.98 -0.13
C ASN A 50 23.52 0.41 -0.70
N GLU A 51 24.25 1.42 -0.21
CA GLU A 51 24.28 2.74 -0.85
C GLU A 51 24.75 2.59 -2.31
N PRO A 52 24.12 3.28 -3.29
CA PRO A 52 24.53 3.18 -4.68
C PRO A 52 26.01 3.51 -4.86
N GLN A 53 26.76 2.60 -5.49
CA GLN A 53 28.21 2.75 -5.68
C GLN A 53 28.56 3.43 -7.01
N SER A 54 27.57 3.72 -7.84
CA SER A 54 27.72 4.39 -9.13
C SER A 54 26.53 5.29 -9.45
N GLU A 55 26.75 6.26 -10.35
CA GLU A 55 25.69 7.12 -10.87
C GLU A 55 24.62 6.34 -11.64
N GLU A 56 25.00 5.25 -12.31
CA GLU A 56 24.06 4.38 -13.03
C GLU A 56 23.12 3.65 -12.06
N GLU A 57 23.67 3.06 -11.00
CA GLU A 57 22.90 2.38 -9.96
C GLU A 57 21.97 3.35 -9.21
N LYS A 58 22.47 4.54 -8.89
CA LYS A 58 21.64 5.61 -8.31
C LYS A 58 20.50 6.00 -9.24
N THR A 59 20.81 6.23 -10.51
CA THR A 59 19.79 6.56 -11.53
C THR A 59 18.77 5.44 -11.70
N HIS A 60 19.17 4.18 -11.57
CA HIS A 60 18.25 3.05 -11.63
C HIS A 60 17.22 3.09 -10.50
N PHE A 61 17.65 3.26 -9.25
CA PHE A 61 16.74 3.34 -8.11
C PHE A 61 15.89 4.60 -8.11
N ASP A 62 16.46 5.76 -8.47
CA ASP A 62 15.71 7.02 -8.60
C ASP A 62 14.59 6.89 -9.63
N LYS A 63 14.84 6.22 -10.76
CA LYS A 63 13.81 5.92 -11.77
C LYS A 63 12.74 4.97 -11.23
N SER A 64 13.12 3.94 -10.48
CA SER A 64 12.17 3.02 -9.85
C SER A 64 11.23 3.74 -8.89
N VAL A 65 11.76 4.61 -8.02
CA VAL A 65 10.94 5.43 -7.11
C VAL A 65 10.03 6.37 -7.90
N ALA A 66 10.57 7.09 -8.89
CA ALA A 66 9.78 8.03 -9.69
C ALA A 66 8.64 7.35 -10.46
N LEU A 67 8.85 6.11 -10.93
CA LEU A 67 7.82 5.33 -11.60
C LEU A 67 6.73 4.88 -10.62
N LEU A 68 7.13 4.27 -9.49
CA LEU A 68 6.20 3.76 -8.48
C LEU A 68 5.35 4.90 -7.91
N ASP A 69 5.99 5.95 -7.41
CA ASP A 69 5.30 7.04 -6.72
C ASP A 69 4.55 7.92 -7.70
N GLY A 70 5.21 8.37 -8.77
CA GLY A 70 4.68 9.39 -9.67
C GLY A 70 3.68 8.87 -10.70
N VAL A 71 3.66 7.57 -10.96
CA VAL A 71 2.78 6.96 -11.95
C VAL A 71 1.81 6.00 -11.29
N THR A 72 2.28 4.88 -10.75
CA THR A 72 1.39 3.83 -10.26
C THR A 72 0.58 4.30 -9.06
N TYR A 73 1.22 4.71 -7.96
CA TYR A 73 0.49 5.04 -6.75
C TYR A 73 -0.34 6.31 -6.89
N VAL A 74 0.24 7.41 -7.36
CA VAL A 74 -0.47 8.70 -7.45
C VAL A 74 -1.60 8.67 -8.48
N LYS A 75 -1.38 8.11 -9.68
CA LYS A 75 -2.38 8.22 -10.76
C LYS A 75 -3.43 7.14 -10.72
N GLU A 76 -3.16 6.00 -10.10
CA GLU A 76 -4.06 4.85 -10.10
C GLU A 76 -4.63 4.65 -8.69
N ASP A 77 -3.81 4.24 -7.72
CA ASP A 77 -4.28 3.83 -6.40
C ASP A 77 -4.89 4.98 -5.60
N PHE A 78 -4.22 6.13 -5.55
CA PHE A 78 -4.72 7.30 -4.82
C PHE A 78 -5.98 7.84 -5.47
N TRP A 79 -6.00 7.91 -6.81
CA TRP A 79 -7.17 8.38 -7.54
C TRP A 79 -8.40 7.51 -7.26
N ILE A 80 -8.26 6.18 -7.35
CA ILE A 80 -9.35 5.24 -7.03
C ILE A 80 -9.77 5.35 -5.57
N SER A 81 -8.82 5.39 -4.64
CA SER A 81 -9.10 5.51 -3.20
C SER A 81 -9.92 6.77 -2.88
N GLU A 82 -9.56 7.91 -3.49
CA GLU A 82 -10.35 9.14 -3.37
C GLU A 82 -11.75 9.02 -3.97
N GLN A 83 -11.92 8.35 -5.12
CA GLN A 83 -13.24 8.15 -5.69
C GLN A 83 -14.11 7.27 -4.80
N ILE A 84 -13.55 6.21 -4.22
CA ILE A 84 -14.23 5.35 -3.25
C ILE A 84 -14.68 6.18 -2.04
N GLN A 85 -13.78 6.99 -1.45
CA GLN A 85 -14.12 7.83 -0.30
C GLN A 85 -15.21 8.86 -0.63
N LYS A 86 -15.18 9.49 -1.82
CA LYS A 86 -16.23 10.38 -2.31
C LYS A 86 -17.57 9.65 -2.46
N GLY A 87 -17.55 8.42 -2.98
CA GLY A 87 -18.72 7.56 -3.11
C GLY A 87 -19.33 7.20 -1.75
N LEU A 88 -18.51 6.83 -0.77
CA LEU A 88 -18.94 6.56 0.60
C LEU A 88 -19.57 7.79 1.25
N ASN A 89 -18.95 8.96 1.09
CA ASN A 89 -19.47 10.23 1.63
C ASN A 89 -20.80 10.66 1.00
N ALA A 90 -21.09 10.22 -0.23
CA ALA A 90 -22.38 10.48 -0.87
C ALA A 90 -23.53 9.67 -0.25
N GLY A 91 -23.23 8.64 0.56
CA GLY A 91 -24.21 7.88 1.32
C GLY A 91 -25.15 7.02 0.48
N ALA A 92 -24.80 6.73 -0.78
CA ALA A 92 -25.62 5.93 -1.69
C ALA A 92 -25.37 4.42 -1.59
N LEU A 93 -24.42 4.00 -0.76
CA LEU A 93 -24.00 2.61 -0.58
C LEU A 93 -24.11 2.22 0.90
N ASP A 94 -25.02 1.31 1.21
CA ASP A 94 -25.19 0.77 2.57
C ASP A 94 -24.24 -0.41 2.84
N GLU A 95 -23.94 -1.20 1.81
CA GLU A 95 -23.07 -2.37 1.88
C GLU A 95 -22.21 -2.51 0.63
N LEU A 96 -21.03 -3.12 0.77
CA LEU A 96 -20.11 -3.44 -0.32
C LEU A 96 -19.97 -4.96 -0.44
N THR A 97 -20.36 -5.51 -1.58
CA THR A 97 -20.15 -6.94 -1.88
C THR A 97 -18.72 -7.15 -2.35
N LEU A 98 -17.97 -7.99 -1.63
CA LEU A 98 -16.60 -8.38 -2.00
C LEU A 98 -16.61 -9.56 -2.99
N GLY A 99 -15.81 -9.46 -4.03
CA GLY A 99 -15.50 -10.53 -4.97
C GLY A 99 -14.55 -11.57 -4.38
N THR A 100 -14.40 -12.71 -5.07
CA THR A 100 -13.59 -13.84 -4.58
C THR A 100 -12.11 -13.50 -4.41
N ASN A 101 -11.60 -12.51 -5.15
CA ASN A 101 -10.20 -12.07 -5.06
C ASN A 101 -9.98 -10.99 -3.99
N GLU A 102 -11.05 -10.52 -3.33
CA GLU A 102 -11.01 -9.42 -2.36
C GLU A 102 -11.04 -9.92 -0.91
N TYR A 103 -10.81 -11.22 -0.69
CA TYR A 103 -10.87 -11.85 0.63
C TYR A 103 -9.99 -11.15 1.69
N MET A 104 -8.82 -10.62 1.31
CA MET A 104 -7.95 -9.92 2.24
C MET A 104 -8.55 -8.61 2.79
N ILE A 105 -9.48 -7.98 2.07
CA ILE A 105 -10.23 -6.82 2.59
C ILE A 105 -11.06 -7.25 3.79
N LYS A 106 -11.75 -8.40 3.70
CA LYS A 106 -12.51 -8.96 4.82
C LYS A 106 -11.60 -9.26 6.01
N VAL A 107 -10.47 -9.92 5.78
CA VAL A 107 -9.50 -10.24 6.86
C VAL A 107 -9.05 -8.98 7.59
N TYR A 108 -8.78 -7.89 6.85
CA TYR A 108 -8.42 -6.62 7.44
C TYR A 108 -9.56 -6.01 8.28
N CYS A 109 -10.78 -5.95 7.75
CA CYS A 109 -11.96 -5.45 8.47
C CYS A 109 -12.24 -6.25 9.75
N ASP A 110 -12.19 -7.58 9.67
CA ASP A 110 -12.39 -8.45 10.84
C ASP A 110 -11.32 -8.20 11.92
N SER A 111 -10.07 -7.97 11.50
CA SER A 111 -8.97 -7.65 12.42
C SER A 111 -9.18 -6.30 13.09
N LEU A 112 -9.61 -5.29 12.33
CA LEU A 112 -9.93 -3.97 12.84
C LEU A 112 -11.07 -4.02 13.87
N ASP A 113 -12.16 -4.71 13.56
CA ASP A 113 -13.32 -4.86 14.46
C ASP A 113 -12.91 -5.55 15.77
N SER A 114 -12.06 -6.57 15.69
CA SER A 114 -11.53 -7.27 16.88
C SER A 114 -10.72 -6.33 17.77
N GLU A 115 -9.81 -5.55 17.21
CA GLU A 115 -8.97 -4.61 17.98
C GLU A 115 -9.80 -3.46 18.57
N LEU A 116 -10.78 -2.93 17.82
CA LEU A 116 -11.70 -1.92 18.35
C LEU A 116 -12.53 -2.44 19.53
N ALA A 117 -12.95 -3.71 19.48
CA ALA A 117 -13.67 -4.34 20.59
C ALA A 117 -12.82 -4.49 21.87
N HIS A 118 -11.49 -4.56 21.75
CA HIS A 118 -10.57 -4.58 22.89
C HIS A 118 -10.33 -3.20 23.52
N LEU A 119 -10.60 -2.12 22.79
CA LEU A 119 -10.43 -0.74 23.26
C LEU A 119 -11.64 -0.17 24.01
N GLY A 120 -12.80 -0.85 23.93
CA GLY A 120 -14.04 -0.51 24.65
C GLY A 120 -14.25 -1.33 25.91
#